data_AF-A0A961RSX8-F1
#
_entry.id   AF-A0A961RSX8-F1
#
_cell.length_a   1.000
_cell.length_b   1.000
_cell.length_c   1.000
_cell.angle_alpha   90.00
_cell.angle_beta   90.00
_cell.angle_gamma   90.00
#
_symmetry.space_group_name_H-M   'P 1'
#
loop_
_entity.id
_entity.type
_entity.pdbx_description
1 polymer ?
#
loop_
_entity_poly.entity_id
_entity_poly.type
_entity_poly.pdbx_seq_one_letter_code
_entity_poly.pdbx_strand_id
1 'polypeptide(L)' 'MKNLIKKKGVASIEDLREAAVESDIEMIACQMTMDLFEFEKGEMIDGIKLGGAATYMENALKSDINLYI' A
#
# COMPACT_ATOMS: atom_id res chain seq x y z
N MET A 1 -15.26 9.71 -13.22
CA MET A 1 -15.41 9.25 -11.82
C MET A 1 -14.91 10.27 -10.80
N LYS A 2 -13.69 10.83 -10.93
CA LYS A 2 -13.13 11.83 -9.99
C LYS A 2 -14.09 12.98 -9.63
N ASN A 3 -14.77 13.57 -10.63
CA ASN A 3 -15.75 14.65 -10.38
C ASN A 3 -16.97 14.20 -9.57
N LEU A 4 -17.42 12.95 -9.72
CA LEU A 4 -18.55 12.39 -8.98
C LEU A 4 -18.16 12.11 -7.53
N ILE A 5 -16.99 11.51 -7.30
CA ILE A 5 -16.39 11.25 -5.98
C ILE A 5 -16.28 12.56 -5.20
N LYS A 6 -15.67 13.58 -5.83
CA LYS A 6 -15.54 14.92 -5.24
C LYS A 6 -16.90 15.56 -4.93
N LYS A 7 -17.86 15.49 -5.86
CA LYS A 7 -19.22 16.03 -5.65
C LYS A 7 -19.96 15.34 -4.51
N LYS A 8 -19.66 14.07 -4.25
CA LYS A 8 -20.26 13.27 -3.16
C LYS A 8 -19.50 13.39 -1.84
N GLY A 9 -18.44 14.20 -1.78
CA GLY A 9 -17.66 14.40 -0.55
C GLY A 9 -16.85 13.18 -0.14
N VAL A 10 -16.53 12.28 -1.08
CA VAL A 10 -15.68 11.12 -0.82
C VAL A 10 -14.22 11.57 -0.90
N ALA A 11 -13.41 11.12 0.06
CA ALA A 11 -11.98 11.37 0.13
C ALA A 11 -11.25 10.89 -1.13
N SER A 12 -10.17 11.58 -1.50
CA SER A 12 -9.29 11.15 -2.60
C SER A 12 -8.45 9.94 -2.19
N ILE A 13 -7.79 9.29 -3.16
CA ILE A 13 -6.89 8.15 -2.85
C ILE A 13 -5.70 8.65 -2.03
N GLU A 14 -5.23 9.85 -2.33
CA GLU A 14 -4.15 10.53 -1.65
C GLU A 14 -4.51 10.78 -0.18
N ASP A 15 -5.71 11.31 0.09
CA ASP A 15 -6.23 11.52 1.46
C ASP A 15 -6.35 10.19 2.22
N LEU A 16 -6.87 9.15 1.56
CA LEU A 16 -7.05 7.83 2.17
C LEU A 16 -5.70 7.15 2.48
N ARG A 17 -4.70 7.33 1.61
CA ARG A 17 -3.34 6.83 1.84
C ARG A 17 -2.69 7.53 3.02
N GLU A 18 -2.85 8.85 3.13
CA GLU A 18 -2.31 9.61 4.27
C GLU A 18 -2.96 9.16 5.58
N ALA A 19 -4.30 9.02 5.60
CA ALA A 19 -5.01 8.48 6.76
C ALA A 19 -4.55 7.06 7.15
N ALA A 20 -4.21 6.21 6.16
CA ALA A 20 -3.66 4.88 6.43
C ALA A 20 -2.29 4.94 7.11
N VAL A 21 -1.41 5.85 6.65
CA VAL A 21 -0.10 6.06 7.27
C VAL A 21 -0.23 6.62 8.69
N GLU A 22 -1.12 7.59 8.91
CA GLU A 22 -1.41 8.15 10.23
C GLU A 22 -2.01 7.12 11.21
N SER A 23 -2.66 6.09 10.66
CA SER A 23 -3.24 4.98 11.44
C SER A 23 -2.26 3.83 11.68
N ASP A 24 -0.96 4.04 11.45
CA ASP A 24 0.11 3.05 11.62
C ASP A 24 -0.10 1.75 10.81
N ILE A 25 -0.76 1.83 9.65
CA ILE A 25 -0.92 0.68 8.75
C ILE A 25 0.45 0.29 8.19
N GLU A 26 0.81 -0.99 8.34
CA GLU A 26 2.06 -1.52 7.79
C GLU A 26 2.00 -1.60 6.26
N MET A 27 2.75 -0.72 5.61
CA MET A 27 2.91 -0.70 4.16
C MET A 27 4.14 -1.52 3.75
N ILE A 28 3.94 -2.55 2.93
CA ILE A 28 5.01 -3.41 2.41
C ILE A 28 5.14 -3.22 0.90
N ALA A 29 6.32 -2.81 0.45
CA ALA A 29 6.66 -2.78 -0.96
C ALA A 29 7.29 -4.12 -1.39
N CYS A 30 6.83 -4.66 -2.51
CA CYS A 30 7.34 -5.90 -3.08
C CYS A 30 8.74 -5.66 -3.68
N GLN A 31 9.77 -6.26 -3.08
CA GLN A 31 11.16 -6.07 -3.50
C GLN A 31 11.36 -6.41 -4.97
N MET A 32 10.88 -7.57 -5.43
CA MET A 32 11.03 -8.00 -6.82
C MET A 32 10.36 -7.05 -7.81
N THR A 33 9.25 -6.41 -7.41
CA THR A 33 8.56 -5.43 -8.25
C THR A 33 9.35 -4.14 -8.30
N MET A 34 9.90 -3.68 -7.18
CA MET A 34 10.77 -2.50 -7.17
C MET A 34 12.00 -2.72 -8.05
N ASP A 35 12.67 -3.87 -7.90
CA ASP A 35 13.84 -4.23 -8.71
C ASP A 35 13.50 -4.29 -10.21
N LEU A 36 12.32 -4.83 -10.56
CA LEU A 36 11.86 -4.93 -11.95
C LEU A 36 11.66 -3.56 -12.62
N PHE A 37 11.19 -2.57 -11.86
CA PHE A 37 10.95 -1.22 -12.34
C PHE A 37 12.10 -0.25 -12.01
N GLU A 38 13.20 -0.76 -11.46
CA GLU A 38 14.39 0.02 -11.07
C GLU A 38 14.06 1.15 -10.08
N PHE A 39 13.06 0.94 -9.21
CA PHE A 39 12.69 1.92 -8.18
C PHE A 39 13.58 1.82 -6.95
N GLU A 40 14.04 2.97 -6.48
CA GLU A 40 14.78 3.08 -5.23
C GLU A 40 13.84 3.28 -4.04
N LYS A 41 14.28 2.86 -2.85
CA LYS A 41 13.50 3.04 -1.61
C LYS A 41 13.18 4.52 -1.33
N GLY A 42 14.06 5.44 -1.71
CA GLY A 42 13.87 6.88 -1.50
C GLY A 42 12.74 7.50 -2.36
N GLU A 43 12.26 6.78 -3.37
CA GLU A 43 11.14 7.21 -4.21
C GLU A 43 9.77 6.77 -3.63
N MET A 44 9.80 5.96 -2.57
CA MET A 44 8.62 5.46 -1.89
C MET A 44 8.21 6.40 -0.75
N ILE A 45 7.01 6.17 -0.22
CA ILE A 45 6.53 6.90 0.96
C ILE A 45 7.34 6.49 2.19
N ASP A 46 7.47 7.40 3.16
CA ASP A 46 8.18 7.10 4.41
C ASP A 46 7.52 5.94 5.17
N GLY A 47 8.33 5.17 5.89
CA GLY A 47 7.85 4.07 6.74
C GLY A 47 7.60 2.75 6.02
N ILE A 48 7.86 2.63 4.71
CA ILE A 48 7.69 1.35 4.01
C ILE A 48 8.67 0.27 4.50
N LYS A 49 8.15 -0.96 4.61
CA LYS A 49 8.93 -2.19 4.75
C LYS A 49 9.13 -2.83 3.38
N LEU A 50 10.26 -3.50 3.20
CA LEU A 50 10.52 -4.29 2.00
C LEU A 50 10.20 -5.75 2.29
N GLY A 51 9.45 -6.38 1.39
CA GLY A 51 9.02 -7.77 1.54
C GLY A 51 8.97 -8.49 0.20
N GLY A 52 9.02 -9.82 0.26
CA GLY A 52 8.86 -10.68 -0.91
C GLY A 52 7.60 -11.54 -0.82
N ALA A 53 7.45 -12.47 -1.76
CA ALA A 53 6.33 -13.41 -1.78
C ALA A 53 6.23 -14.22 -0.47
N ALA A 54 7.36 -14.62 0.13
CA ALA A 54 7.38 -15.32 1.41
C ALA A 54 6.79 -14.47 2.55
N THR A 55 7.16 -13.19 2.62
CA THR A 55 6.63 -12.22 3.60
C THR A 55 5.12 -12.05 3.43
N TYR A 56 4.65 -11.89 2.19
CA TYR A 56 3.23 -11.82 1.89
C TYR A 56 2.49 -13.08 2.36
N MET A 57 2.99 -14.27 2.01
CA MET A 57 2.36 -15.53 2.39
C MET A 57 2.32 -15.72 3.91
N GLU A 58 3.39 -15.37 4.63
CA GLU A 58 3.41 -15.46 6.09
C GLU A 58 2.32 -14.58 6.73
N ASN A 59 2.14 -13.35 6.25
CA ASN A 59 1.11 -12.44 6.74
C ASN A 59 -0.28 -12.92 6.32
N ALA A 60 -0.48 -13.27 5.06
CA ALA A 60 -1.76 -13.71 4.52
C ALA A 60 -2.30 -14.97 5.21
N LEU A 61 -1.44 -15.92 5.56
CA LEU A 61 -1.82 -17.14 6.28
C LEU A 61 -2.23 -16.88 7.74
N LYS A 62 -1.81 -15.75 8.33
CA LYS A 62 -2.17 -15.34 9.69
C LYS A 62 -3.36 -14.37 9.72
N SER A 63 -3.71 -13.76 8.60
CA SER A 63 -4.85 -12.85 8.48
C SER A 63 -6.18 -13.61 8.40
N ASP A 64 -7.20 -13.10 9.09
CA ASP A 64 -8.57 -13.63 8.96
C ASP A 64 -9.15 -13.38 7.55
N ILE A 65 -8.74 -12.27 6.92
CA ILE A 65 -9.17 -11.86 5.58
C ILE A 65 -7.94 -11.47 4.76
N ASN A 66 -7.83 -12.03 3.56
CA ASN A 66 -6.81 -11.69 2.58
C ASN A 66 -7.49 -11.40 1.23
N LEU A 67 -7.17 -10.26 0.61
CA LEU A 67 -7.75 -9.81 -0.65
C LEU A 67 -6.65 -9.60 -1.69
N TYR A 68 -6.96 -9.85 -2.96
CA TYR A 68 -6.14 -9.48 -4.11
C TYR A 68 -6.95 -8.47 -4.94
N ILE A 69 -6.40 -7.26 -5.11
CA ILE A 69 -7.07 -6.10 -5.72
C ILE A 69 -6.29 -5.64 -6.94
#